data_AF-A0A365UBN6-F1
#
_entry.id   AF-A0A365UBN6-F1
#
_cell.length_a   1.000
_cell.length_b   1.000
_cell.length_c   1.000
_cell.angle_alpha   90.00
_cell.angle_beta   90.00
_cell.angle_gamma   90.00
#
_symmetry.space_group_name_H-M   'P 1'
#
loop_
_entity.id
_entity.type
_entity.pdbx_description
1 polymer ?
#
loop_
_entity_poly.entity_id
_entity_poly.type
_entity_poly.pdbx_seq_one_letter_code
_entity_poly.pdbx_strand_id
1 'polypeptide(L)'
;MTRYHPALVALHWLLALMILGALIGGAFSLDPIPEESPDKIGVLRLHMIFGLAILALMVVRLIVRLRTPHPEPADIGNEALNQVAPWLHWLFYALVFGLAASGIAMALEADLGAIVFGGAPGPVPELDTLTPRAGHGLFALALALLIAGHVGAALYHQLVRRDRLMRRMSFRRD
;
A
#
# COMPACT_ATOMS: atom_id res chain seq x y z
N MET A 1 -0.51 -4.42 27.19
CA MET A 1 0.45 -3.44 26.59
C MET A 1 -0.36 -2.39 25.84
N THR A 2 -0.02 -1.10 25.96
CA THR A 2 -0.81 -0.02 25.34
C THR A 2 -0.40 0.31 23.89
N ARG A 3 0.72 -0.24 23.40
CA ARG A 3 1.32 0.09 22.08
C ARG A 3 1.73 -1.15 21.28
N TYR A 4 1.95 -0.96 19.98
CA TYR A 4 2.46 -2.01 19.09
C TYR A 4 3.96 -2.27 19.27
N HIS A 5 4.39 -3.46 18.85
CA HIS A 5 5.81 -3.83 18.81
C HIS A 5 6.60 -2.82 17.95
N PRO A 6 7.80 -2.35 18.37
CA PRO A 6 8.55 -1.30 17.65
C PRO A 6 8.81 -1.62 16.17
N ALA A 7 9.06 -2.89 15.84
CA ALA A 7 9.21 -3.32 14.45
C ALA A 7 7.94 -3.07 13.61
N LEU A 8 6.74 -3.25 14.18
CA LEU A 8 5.48 -2.94 13.49
C LEU A 8 5.29 -1.44 13.29
N VAL A 9 5.73 -0.63 14.26
CA VAL A 9 5.70 0.83 14.14
C VAL A 9 6.61 1.30 13.01
N ALA A 10 7.85 0.80 12.98
CA ALA A 10 8.81 1.11 11.91
C ALA A 10 8.29 0.70 10.53
N LEU A 11 7.83 -0.56 10.41
CA LEU A 11 7.29 -1.09 9.16
C LEU A 11 6.04 -0.32 8.72
N HIS A 12 5.15 0.07 9.65
CA HIS A 12 3.96 0.84 9.32
C HIS A 12 4.30 2.19 8.69
N TRP A 13 5.18 2.98 9.32
CA TRP A 13 5.51 4.31 8.80
C TRP A 13 6.31 4.25 7.49
N LEU A 14 7.24 3.29 7.38
CA LEU A 14 7.97 3.06 6.12
C LEU A 14 7.01 2.69 4.99
N LEU A 15 6.13 1.70 5.22
CA LEU A 15 5.16 1.27 4.22
C LEU A 15 4.15 2.36 3.89
N ALA A 16 3.69 3.14 4.88
CA ALA A 16 2.77 4.25 4.64
C ALA A 16 3.37 5.27 3.68
N LEU A 17 4.64 5.67 3.88
CA LEU A 17 5.34 6.58 2.98
C LEU A 17 5.52 5.98 1.58
N MET A 18 5.98 4.72 1.50
CA MET A 18 6.20 4.05 0.21
C MET A 18 4.91 3.84 -0.58
N ILE A 19 3.83 3.42 0.07
CA ILE A 19 2.52 3.20 -0.57
C ILE A 19 1.95 4.54 -1.06
N LEU A 20 2.00 5.59 -0.26
CA LEU A 20 1.56 6.92 -0.71
C LEU A 20 2.37 7.40 -1.92
N GLY A 21 3.70 7.26 -1.87
CA GLY A 21 4.57 7.59 -3.00
C GLY A 21 4.25 6.78 -4.25
N ALA A 22 4.02 5.47 -4.13
CA ALA A 22 3.67 4.60 -5.24
C ALA A 22 2.30 4.90 -5.84
N LEU A 23 1.29 5.23 -5.01
CA LEU A 23 -0.05 5.63 -5.47
C LEU A 23 0.00 6.97 -6.22
N ILE A 24 0.68 7.97 -5.63
CA ILE A 24 0.84 9.29 -6.26
C ILE A 24 1.64 9.18 -7.55
N GLY A 25 2.79 8.49 -7.52
CA GLY A 25 3.63 8.29 -8.70
C GLY A 25 2.92 7.49 -9.79
N GLY A 26 2.14 6.46 -9.41
CA GLY A 26 1.29 5.72 -10.33
C GLY A 26 0.28 6.62 -11.03
N ALA A 27 -0.55 7.34 -10.27
CA ALA A 27 -1.65 8.14 -10.80
C ALA A 27 -1.20 9.41 -11.54
N PHE A 28 -0.15 10.09 -11.08
CA PHE A 28 0.21 11.43 -11.56
C PHE A 28 1.52 11.48 -12.33
N SER A 29 2.33 10.42 -12.32
CA SER A 29 3.61 10.39 -13.03
C SER A 29 3.68 9.27 -14.07
N LEU A 30 3.10 8.09 -13.80
CA LEU A 30 3.15 6.97 -14.72
C LEU A 30 1.95 6.94 -15.67
N ASP A 31 0.73 7.00 -15.13
CA ASP A 31 -0.53 6.92 -15.90
C ASP A 31 -0.64 7.97 -17.01
N PRO A 32 -0.23 9.25 -16.82
CA PRO A 32 -0.35 10.26 -17.86
C PRO A 32 0.63 10.13 -19.02
N ILE A 33 1.68 9.28 -18.90
CA ILE A 33 2.68 9.11 -19.95
C ILE A 33 2.17 8.05 -20.94
N PRO A 34 2.07 8.35 -22.25
CA PRO A 34 1.68 7.36 -23.26
C PRO A 34 2.62 6.15 -23.31
N GLU A 35 2.09 4.96 -23.57
CA GLU A 35 2.83 3.69 -23.67
C GLU A 35 4.01 3.74 -24.65
N GLU A 36 3.81 4.43 -25.76
CA GLU A 36 4.79 4.61 -26.84
C GLU A 36 5.95 5.54 -26.45
N SER A 37 5.81 6.32 -25.37
CA SER A 37 6.84 7.27 -24.94
C SER A 37 8.04 6.55 -24.32
N PRO A 38 9.28 6.80 -24.80
CA PRO A 38 10.50 6.27 -24.18
C PRO A 38 10.64 6.65 -22.70
N ASP A 39 10.10 7.79 -22.30
CA ASP A 39 10.15 8.30 -20.94
C ASP A 39 9.36 7.42 -19.95
N LYS A 40 8.37 6.63 -20.44
CA LYS A 40 7.56 5.74 -19.60
C LYS A 40 8.40 4.65 -18.96
N ILE A 41 9.43 4.15 -19.65
CA ILE A 41 10.27 3.03 -19.17
C ILE A 41 10.93 3.37 -17.84
N GLY A 42 11.49 4.58 -17.71
CA GLY A 42 12.18 5.01 -16.49
C GLY A 42 11.23 5.10 -15.29
N VAL A 43 10.07 5.71 -15.48
CA VAL A 43 9.04 5.86 -14.43
C VAL A 43 8.44 4.50 -14.07
N LEU A 44 8.14 3.66 -15.07
CA LEU A 44 7.62 2.31 -14.88
C LEU A 44 8.62 1.44 -14.11
N ARG A 45 9.92 1.53 -14.41
CA ARG A 45 10.99 0.84 -13.67
C ARG A 45 10.94 1.20 -12.18
N LEU A 46 10.88 2.49 -11.88
CA LEU A 46 10.82 2.95 -10.50
C LEU A 46 9.56 2.43 -9.80
N HIS A 47 8.40 2.50 -10.47
CA HIS A 47 7.14 2.02 -9.96
C HIS A 47 7.18 0.52 -9.65
N MET A 48 7.72 -0.31 -10.56
CA MET A 48 7.87 -1.76 -10.35
C MET A 48 8.82 -2.08 -9.19
N ILE A 49 9.95 -1.38 -9.07
CA ILE A 49 10.90 -1.56 -7.95
C ILE A 49 10.21 -1.25 -6.62
N PHE A 50 9.49 -0.13 -6.53
CA PHE A 50 8.76 0.26 -5.33
C PHE A 50 7.65 -0.75 -5.01
N GLY A 51 6.90 -1.20 -6.01
CA GLY A 51 5.85 -2.22 -5.85
C GLY A 51 6.38 -3.53 -5.27
N LEU A 52 7.50 -4.05 -5.80
CA LEU A 52 8.15 -5.27 -5.30
C LEU A 52 8.73 -5.07 -3.90
N ALA A 53 9.32 -3.91 -3.62
CA ALA A 53 9.83 -3.59 -2.28
C ALA A 53 8.70 -3.51 -1.25
N ILE A 54 7.57 -2.88 -1.59
CA ILE A 54 6.36 -2.83 -0.75
C ILE A 54 5.84 -4.25 -0.49
N LEU A 55 5.77 -5.10 -1.53
CA LEU A 55 5.34 -6.49 -1.38
C LEU A 55 6.21 -7.24 -0.37
N ALA A 56 7.53 -7.19 -0.53
CA ALA A 56 8.47 -7.84 0.38
C ALA A 56 8.30 -7.33 1.83
N LEU A 57 8.22 -6.01 2.02
CA LEU A 57 8.03 -5.40 3.33
C LEU A 57 6.65 -5.73 3.94
N MET A 58 5.61 -5.89 3.13
CA MET A 58 4.29 -6.32 3.58
C MET A 58 4.28 -7.77 4.05
N VAL A 59 5.03 -8.67 3.40
CA VAL A 59 5.25 -10.04 3.88
C VAL A 59 5.98 -10.02 5.21
N VAL A 60 7.07 -9.26 5.33
CA VAL A 60 7.79 -9.10 6.61
C VAL A 60 6.86 -8.56 7.69
N ARG A 61 6.07 -7.52 7.38
CA ARG A 61 5.10 -6.93 8.31
C ARG A 61 4.05 -7.95 8.74
N LEU A 62 3.54 -8.78 7.83
CA LEU A 62 2.59 -9.84 8.16
C LEU A 62 3.21 -10.86 9.11
N ILE A 63 4.43 -11.33 8.83
CA ILE A 63 5.15 -12.27 9.69
C ILE A 63 5.37 -11.68 11.09
N VAL A 64 5.84 -10.44 11.18
CA VAL A 64 6.04 -9.76 12.47
C VAL A 64 4.69 -9.62 13.19
N ARG A 65 3.62 -9.22 12.49
CA ARG A 65 2.29 -9.12 13.08
C ARG A 65 1.85 -10.46 13.66
N LEU A 66 2.01 -11.56 12.94
CA LEU A 66 1.60 -12.87 13.43
C LEU A 66 2.46 -13.38 14.60
N ARG A 67 3.70 -12.91 14.74
CA ARG A 67 4.66 -13.38 15.75
C ARG A 67 4.80 -12.49 16.99
N THR A 68 4.27 -11.27 16.96
CA THR A 68 4.36 -10.33 18.09
C THR A 68 2.99 -10.08 18.72
N PRO A 69 2.92 -9.89 20.06
CA PRO A 69 1.68 -9.50 20.72
C PRO A 69 1.10 -8.19 20.17
N HIS A 70 -0.22 -8.14 20.06
CA HIS A 70 -0.94 -6.90 19.75
C HIS A 70 -1.56 -6.31 20.99
N PRO A 71 -1.57 -4.98 21.12
CA PRO A 71 -2.33 -4.35 22.19
C PRO A 71 -3.84 -4.57 21.93
N GLU A 72 -4.64 -4.65 22.98
CA GLU A 72 -6.09 -4.90 22.88
C GLU A 72 -6.78 -3.88 21.95
N PRO A 73 -7.87 -4.23 21.24
CA PRO A 73 -8.61 -3.27 20.43
C PRO A 73 -8.86 -1.98 21.24
N ALA A 74 -8.59 -0.82 20.64
CA ALA A 74 -8.93 0.44 21.29
C ALA A 74 -10.44 0.61 21.26
N ASP A 75 -11.02 1.04 22.37
CA ASP A 75 -12.42 1.49 22.38
C ASP A 75 -12.50 2.84 21.68
N ILE A 76 -13.07 2.84 20.48
CA ILE A 76 -13.32 4.05 19.68
C ILE A 76 -14.68 4.69 19.99
N GLY A 77 -15.35 4.26 21.06
CA GLY A 77 -16.58 4.83 21.60
C GLY A 77 -17.83 4.52 20.80
N ASN A 78 -17.77 3.50 19.94
CA ASN A 78 -18.89 2.95 19.21
C ASN A 78 -18.67 1.44 19.06
N GLU A 79 -19.56 0.65 19.67
CA GLU A 79 -19.43 -0.80 19.75
C GLU A 79 -19.41 -1.48 18.37
N ALA A 80 -20.25 -1.02 17.43
CA ALA A 80 -20.25 -1.57 16.08
C ALA A 80 -18.93 -1.27 15.34
N LEU A 81 -18.38 -0.06 15.48
CA LEU A 81 -17.10 0.29 14.88
C LEU A 81 -15.92 -0.42 15.56
N ASN A 82 -15.98 -0.65 16.88
CA ASN A 82 -14.99 -1.42 17.63
C ASN A 82 -14.83 -2.84 17.04
N GLN A 83 -15.93 -3.45 16.60
CA GLN A 83 -15.93 -4.80 16.01
C GLN A 83 -15.36 -4.82 14.58
N VAL A 84 -15.55 -3.74 13.80
CA VAL A 84 -15.11 -3.66 12.40
C VAL A 84 -13.66 -3.17 12.27
N ALA A 85 -13.18 -2.32 13.18
CA ALA A 85 -11.85 -1.70 13.10
C ALA A 85 -10.67 -2.71 12.95
N PRO A 86 -10.68 -3.90 13.60
CA PRO A 86 -9.65 -4.91 13.38
C PRO A 86 -9.62 -5.45 11.94
N TRP A 87 -10.77 -5.53 11.27
CA TRP A 87 -10.90 -6.05 9.92
C TRP A 87 -10.36 -5.10 8.85
N LEU A 88 -10.40 -3.79 9.09
CA LEU A 88 -9.81 -2.81 8.18
C LEU A 88 -8.32 -3.06 7.93
N HIS A 89 -7.59 -3.51 8.95
CA HIS A 89 -6.17 -3.86 8.80
C HIS A 89 -5.97 -5.08 7.90
N TRP A 90 -6.85 -6.08 7.99
CA TRP A 90 -6.82 -7.23 7.10
C TRP A 90 -7.21 -6.86 5.67
N LEU A 91 -8.17 -5.95 5.51
CA LEU A 91 -8.52 -5.39 4.21
C LEU A 91 -7.33 -4.66 3.56
N PHE A 92 -6.55 -3.89 4.33
CA PHE A 92 -5.29 -3.30 3.82
C PHE A 92 -4.32 -4.36 3.29
N TYR A 93 -4.12 -5.47 4.02
CA TYR A 93 -3.28 -6.57 3.53
C TYR A 93 -3.82 -7.15 2.22
N ALA A 94 -5.11 -7.44 2.16
CA ALA A 94 -5.75 -8.00 0.97
C ALA A 94 -5.60 -7.07 -0.25
N LEU A 95 -5.86 -5.77 -0.07
CA LEU A 95 -5.75 -4.79 -1.15
C LEU A 95 -4.31 -4.61 -1.64
N VAL A 96 -3.33 -4.51 -0.74
CA VAL A 96 -1.92 -4.33 -1.15
C VAL A 96 -1.39 -5.60 -1.82
N PHE A 97 -1.74 -6.79 -1.34
CA PHE A 97 -1.36 -8.04 -2.01
C PHE A 97 -2.07 -8.20 -3.36
N GLY A 98 -3.35 -7.84 -3.48
CA GLY A 98 -4.08 -7.83 -4.75
C GLY A 98 -3.49 -6.84 -5.76
N LEU A 99 -3.09 -5.66 -5.29
CA LEU A 99 -2.39 -4.65 -6.10
C LEU A 99 -1.04 -5.18 -6.62
N ALA A 100 -0.24 -5.80 -5.75
CA ALA A 100 1.03 -6.39 -6.16
C ALA A 100 0.85 -7.59 -7.11
N ALA A 101 -0.12 -8.47 -6.84
CA ALA A 101 -0.41 -9.62 -7.68
C ALA A 101 -0.88 -9.22 -9.09
N SER A 102 -1.77 -8.23 -9.19
CA SER A 102 -2.22 -7.69 -10.48
C SER A 102 -1.09 -7.00 -11.24
N GLY A 103 -0.19 -6.28 -10.55
CA GLY A 103 0.99 -5.68 -11.17
C GLY A 103 1.97 -6.73 -11.72
N ILE A 104 2.20 -7.81 -10.98
CA ILE A 104 3.03 -8.94 -11.44
C ILE A 104 2.37 -9.65 -12.63
N ALA A 105 1.05 -9.90 -12.59
CA ALA A 105 0.33 -10.51 -13.70
C ALA A 105 0.45 -9.67 -14.98
N MET A 106 0.29 -8.36 -14.88
CA MET A 106 0.51 -7.44 -16.01
C MET A 106 1.94 -7.49 -16.54
N ALA A 107 2.94 -7.54 -15.63
CA ALA A 107 4.34 -7.63 -16.02
C ALA A 107 4.69 -8.94 -16.74
N LEU A 108 4.01 -10.04 -16.39
CA LEU A 108 4.16 -11.33 -17.07
C LEU A 108 3.46 -11.35 -18.42
N GLU A 109 2.23 -10.83 -18.50
CA GLU A 109 1.43 -10.81 -19.74
C GLU A 109 2.04 -9.90 -20.82
N ALA A 110 2.61 -8.76 -20.43
CA ALA A 110 3.17 -7.78 -21.36
C ALA A 110 4.70 -7.81 -21.45
N ASP A 111 5.35 -8.85 -20.91
CA ASP A 111 6.81 -9.02 -20.85
C ASP A 111 7.58 -7.78 -20.34
N LEU A 112 6.98 -7.06 -19.38
CA LEU A 112 7.55 -5.81 -18.87
C LEU A 112 8.88 -6.04 -18.19
N GLY A 113 9.14 -7.24 -17.68
CA GLY A 113 10.44 -7.61 -17.12
C GLY A 113 11.58 -7.44 -18.13
N ALA A 114 11.43 -8.01 -19.33
CA ALA A 114 12.42 -7.91 -20.40
C ALA A 114 12.57 -6.49 -20.94
N ILE A 115 11.46 -5.77 -21.10
CA ILE A 115 11.45 -4.39 -21.60
C ILE A 115 12.12 -3.44 -20.59
N VAL A 116 11.67 -3.49 -19.34
CA VAL A 116 12.04 -2.49 -18.33
C VAL A 116 13.41 -2.78 -17.71
N PHE A 117 13.78 -4.04 -17.51
CA PHE A 117 15.05 -4.42 -16.88
C PHE A 117 16.05 -5.07 -17.84
N GLY A 118 15.58 -5.70 -18.91
CA GLY A 118 16.42 -6.39 -19.91
C GLY A 118 16.86 -5.53 -21.08
N GLY A 119 16.28 -4.34 -21.28
CA GLY A 119 16.62 -3.45 -22.39
C GLY A 119 16.12 -3.95 -23.75
N ALA A 120 15.08 -4.80 -23.76
CA ALA A 120 14.46 -5.23 -25.00
C ALA A 120 13.98 -4.01 -25.81
N PRO A 121 14.21 -3.97 -27.14
CA PRO A 121 13.80 -2.85 -27.97
C PRO A 121 12.29 -2.85 -28.16
N GLY A 122 11.67 -1.68 -28.06
CA GLY A 122 10.25 -1.48 -28.34
C GLY A 122 9.55 -0.63 -27.28
N PRO A 123 8.37 -0.08 -27.61
CA PRO A 123 7.53 0.63 -26.65
C PRO A 123 6.96 -0.32 -25.59
N VAL A 124 6.41 0.23 -24.51
CA VAL A 124 5.57 -0.54 -23.60
C VAL A 124 4.30 -0.97 -24.38
N PRO A 125 3.84 -2.22 -24.30
CA PRO A 125 2.59 -2.63 -24.96
C PRO A 125 1.38 -1.88 -24.39
N GLU A 126 0.27 -1.88 -25.13
CA GLU A 126 -1.00 -1.29 -24.67
C GLU A 126 -1.56 -2.03 -23.45
N LEU A 127 -1.35 -1.47 -22.25
CA LEU A 127 -1.68 -2.14 -20.99
C LEU A 127 -3.18 -2.11 -20.67
N ASP A 128 -3.92 -1.10 -21.15
CA ASP A 128 -5.33 -0.88 -20.80
C ASP A 128 -6.28 -1.97 -21.35
N THR A 129 -5.79 -2.79 -22.30
CA THR A 129 -6.50 -3.97 -22.80
C THR A 129 -6.38 -5.19 -21.87
N LEU A 130 -5.44 -5.16 -20.92
CA LEU A 130 -5.13 -6.29 -20.04
C LEU A 130 -6.10 -6.33 -18.84
N THR A 131 -6.69 -7.50 -18.58
CA THR A 131 -7.55 -7.68 -17.39
C THR A 131 -6.83 -7.35 -16.08
N PRO A 132 -5.55 -7.73 -15.87
CA PRO A 132 -4.79 -7.31 -14.69
C PRO A 132 -4.65 -5.81 -14.52
N ARG A 133 -4.66 -5.02 -15.60
CA ARG A 133 -4.57 -3.54 -15.55
C ARG A 133 -5.80 -2.91 -14.96
N ALA A 134 -6.99 -3.36 -15.36
CA ALA A 134 -8.25 -2.95 -14.75
C ALA A 134 -8.28 -3.33 -13.25
N GLY A 135 -7.84 -4.56 -12.92
CA GLY A 135 -7.72 -5.02 -11.53
C GLY A 135 -6.77 -4.15 -10.70
N HIS A 136 -5.60 -3.82 -11.25
CA HIS A 136 -4.61 -2.98 -10.59
C HIS A 136 -5.15 -1.58 -10.29
N GLY A 137 -5.82 -0.95 -11.27
CA GLY A 137 -6.48 0.34 -11.08
C GLY A 137 -7.57 0.31 -10.00
N LEU A 138 -8.39 -0.74 -9.99
CA LEU A 138 -9.43 -0.94 -8.97
C LEU A 138 -8.84 -1.10 -7.57
N PHE A 139 -7.82 -1.94 -7.40
CA PHE A 139 -7.14 -2.11 -6.12
C PHE A 139 -6.47 -0.80 -5.66
N ALA A 140 -5.87 -0.04 -6.57
CA ALA A 140 -5.24 1.24 -6.25
C ALA A 140 -6.27 2.27 -5.75
N LEU A 141 -7.40 2.39 -6.45
CA LEU A 141 -8.50 3.27 -6.04
C LEU A 141 -9.08 2.88 -4.68
N ALA A 142 -9.40 1.58 -4.51
CA ALA A 142 -9.93 1.07 -3.25
C ALA A 142 -8.95 1.30 -2.09
N LEU A 143 -7.66 1.08 -2.33
CA LEU A 143 -6.61 1.33 -1.34
C LEU A 143 -6.50 2.82 -1.00
N ALA A 144 -6.53 3.72 -2.00
CA ALA A 144 -6.47 5.16 -1.77
C ALA A 144 -7.64 5.66 -0.92
N LEU A 145 -8.87 5.20 -1.21
CA LEU A 145 -10.06 5.54 -0.42
C LEU A 145 -9.96 5.01 1.02
N LEU A 146 -9.49 3.78 1.18
CA LEU A 146 -9.30 3.18 2.51
C LEU A 146 -8.22 3.92 3.33
N ILE A 147 -7.13 4.35 2.69
CA ILE A 147 -6.09 5.19 3.31
C ILE A 147 -6.70 6.52 3.75
N ALA A 148 -7.47 7.19 2.88
CA ALA A 148 -8.09 8.48 3.21
C ALA A 148 -9.02 8.36 4.43
N GLY A 149 -9.87 7.32 4.46
CA GLY A 149 -10.73 7.03 5.62
C GLY A 149 -9.93 6.71 6.88
N HIS A 150 -8.87 5.91 6.77
CA HIS A 150 -7.99 5.56 7.89
C HIS A 150 -7.29 6.78 8.49
N VAL A 151 -6.70 7.64 7.64
CA VAL A 151 -6.05 8.87 8.08
C VAL A 151 -7.07 9.84 8.67
N GLY A 152 -8.25 9.98 8.05
CA GLY A 152 -9.34 10.80 8.58
C GLY A 152 -9.78 10.36 9.97
N ALA A 153 -9.94 9.04 10.19
CA ALA A 153 -10.25 8.49 11.50
C ALA A 153 -9.12 8.77 12.51
N ALA A 154 -7.85 8.54 12.15
CA ALA A 154 -6.71 8.81 13.01
C ALA A 154 -6.65 10.30 13.45
N LEU A 155 -6.89 11.22 12.51
CA LEU A 155 -6.95 12.65 12.79
C LEU A 155 -8.15 13.04 13.66
N TYR A 156 -9.33 12.45 13.43
CA TYR A 156 -10.49 12.65 14.30
C TYR A 156 -10.19 12.24 15.74
N HIS A 157 -9.58 11.07 15.94
CA HIS A 157 -9.20 10.59 17.27
C HIS A 157 -8.15 11.49 17.93
N GLN A 158 -7.17 11.96 17.16
CA GLN A 158 -6.10 12.81 17.67
C GLN A 158 -6.58 14.24 18.01
N LEU A 159 -7.38 14.85 17.15
CA LEU A 159 -7.71 16.28 17.21
C LEU A 159 -9.05 16.58 17.89
N VAL A 160 -10.05 15.72 17.69
CA VAL A 160 -11.41 15.90 18.22
C VAL A 160 -11.61 15.12 19.51
N ARG A 161 -11.41 13.80 19.48
CA ARG A 161 -11.58 12.94 20.67
C ARG A 161 -10.47 13.14 21.70
N ARG A 162 -9.27 13.50 21.24
CA ARG A 162 -8.06 13.71 22.06
C ARG A 162 -7.71 12.50 22.95
N ASP A 163 -8.06 11.30 22.50
CA ASP A 163 -7.84 10.03 23.20
C ASP A 163 -6.42 9.48 23.01
N ARG A 164 -5.58 10.21 22.25
CA ARG A 164 -4.17 9.88 22.00
C ARG A 164 -3.98 8.52 21.31
N LEU A 165 -4.95 8.06 20.51
CA LEU A 165 -4.90 6.81 19.75
C LEU A 165 -3.59 6.65 18.94
N MET A 166 -3.06 7.73 18.38
CA MET A 166 -1.82 7.69 17.58
C MET A 166 -0.59 7.27 18.39
N ARG A 167 -0.58 7.41 19.73
CA ARG A 167 0.56 7.01 20.58
C ARG A 167 0.85 5.52 20.49
N ARG A 168 -0.14 4.72 20.12
CA ARG A 168 -0.01 3.27 19.93
C ARG A 168 0.90 2.92 18.74
N MET A 169 1.02 3.84 17.77
CA MET A 169 1.93 3.76 16.61
C MET A 169 3.12 4.72 16.75
N SER A 170 3.66 4.86 17.96
CA SER A 170 4.83 5.69 18.23
C SER A 170 5.97 4.90 18.90
N PHE A 171 7.21 5.34 18.70
CA PHE A 171 8.39 4.75 19.36
C PHE A 171 8.53 5.17 20.83
N ARG A 172 7.94 6.31 21.20
CA ARG A 172 8.09 6.92 22.52
C ARG A 172 7.59 5.95 23.61
N ARG A 173 8.45 5.70 24.60
CA ARG A 173 8.06 5.09 25.87
C ARG A 173 7.60 6.21 26.79
N ASP A 174 6.45 6.02 27.41
CA ASP A 174 6.00 6.86 28.50
C ASP A 174 6.53 6.28 29.81
#